data_AF-A0A2W4UF90-F1
#
_entry.id   AF-A0A2W4UF90-F1
#
_cell.length_a   1.000
_cell.length_b   1.000
_cell.length_c   1.000
_cell.angle_alpha   90.00
_cell.angle_beta   90.00
_cell.angle_gamma   90.00
#
_symmetry.space_group_name_H-M   'P 1'
#
loop_
_entity.id
_entity.type
_entity.pdbx_description
1 polymer ?
#
loop_
_entity_poly.entity_id
_entity_poly.type
_entity_poly.pdbx_seq_one_letter_code
_entity_poly.pdbx_strand_id
1 'polypeptide(L)'
;MKFDPKDRATNLKVMITLQQEGLGLSDSAIADALGYANPRVIEMIKSGLMKLPMNKAAALANALKVEPGEVMHLLLTETSPGMLTAIEECMGPLCLSPGERRLLMALRKSSGGRESAPIFFDGAPIVAVIVGS
;
A
#
# COMPACT_ATOMS: atom_id res chain seq x y z
N MET A 1 -14.54 -3.04 -10.38
CA MET A 1 -13.12 -3.44 -10.54
C MET A 1 -12.84 -4.52 -9.51
N LYS A 2 -12.61 -5.77 -9.95
CA LYS A 2 -12.19 -6.87 -9.06
C LYS A 2 -10.70 -6.67 -8.77
N PHE A 3 -10.33 -6.73 -7.51
CA PHE A 3 -8.93 -6.70 -7.08
C PHE A 3 -8.36 -8.12 -7.23
N ASP A 4 -7.46 -8.34 -8.18
CA ASP A 4 -6.69 -9.59 -8.28
C ASP A 4 -5.31 -9.37 -7.64
N PRO A 5 -4.91 -10.16 -6.63
CA PRO A 5 -3.58 -10.06 -6.02
C PRO A 5 -2.42 -10.16 -7.02
N LYS A 6 -2.63 -10.78 -8.19
CA LYS A 6 -1.63 -10.92 -9.26
C LYS A 6 -1.38 -9.63 -10.06
N ASP A 7 -2.26 -8.65 -9.96
CA ASP A 7 -2.11 -7.34 -10.62
C ASP A 7 -1.23 -6.37 -9.81
N ARG A 8 -0.72 -6.78 -8.63
CA ARG A 8 0.22 -5.98 -7.85
C ARG A 8 1.57 -5.92 -8.57
N ALA A 9 2.12 -4.70 -8.69
CA ALA A 9 3.48 -4.54 -9.15
C ALA A 9 4.44 -5.38 -8.28
N THR A 10 5.35 -6.10 -8.93
CA THR A 10 6.24 -7.07 -8.26
C THR A 10 7.41 -6.42 -7.52
N ASN A 11 7.75 -5.18 -7.88
CA ASN A 11 8.77 -4.36 -7.25
C ASN A 11 8.49 -2.87 -7.53
N LEU A 12 9.22 -1.99 -6.84
CA LEU A 12 9.03 -0.56 -6.91
C LEU A 12 9.30 -0.01 -8.32
N LYS A 13 10.32 -0.52 -9.02
CA LYS A 13 10.63 -0.12 -10.39
C LYS A 13 9.42 -0.33 -11.30
N VAL A 14 8.83 -1.53 -11.27
CA VAL A 14 7.67 -1.88 -12.10
C VAL A 14 6.49 -0.97 -11.77
N MET A 15 6.24 -0.70 -10.48
CA MET A 15 5.17 0.21 -10.06
C MET A 15 5.38 1.62 -10.62
N ILE A 16 6.59 2.18 -10.48
CA ILE A 16 6.91 3.52 -10.97
C ILE A 16 6.71 3.56 -12.48
N THR A 17 7.28 2.62 -13.23
CA THR A 17 7.17 2.60 -14.70
C THR A 17 5.71 2.54 -15.17
N LEU A 18 4.94 1.58 -14.65
CA LEU A 18 3.54 1.40 -15.08
C LEU A 18 2.67 2.61 -14.76
N GLN A 19 2.80 3.17 -13.55
CA GLN A 19 1.99 4.33 -13.17
C GLN A 19 2.44 5.60 -13.85
N GLN A 20 3.74 5.76 -14.08
CA GLN A 20 4.29 6.88 -14.83
C GLN A 20 3.74 6.90 -16.26
N GLU A 21 3.78 5.75 -16.95
CA GLU A 21 3.23 5.59 -18.30
C GLU A 21 1.71 5.80 -18.33
N GLY A 22 0.97 5.15 -17.43
CA GLY A 22 -0.49 5.23 -17.37
C GLY A 22 -1.03 6.62 -17.02
N LEU A 23 -0.25 7.42 -16.27
CA LEU A 23 -0.62 8.79 -15.88
C LEU A 23 0.02 9.88 -16.76
N GLY A 24 0.90 9.51 -17.70
CA GLY A 24 1.63 10.47 -18.52
C GLY A 24 2.58 11.37 -17.71
N LEU A 25 3.15 10.86 -16.62
CA LEU A 25 4.07 11.61 -15.76
C LEU A 25 5.48 11.62 -16.34
N SER A 26 6.18 12.75 -16.22
CA SER A 26 7.60 12.84 -16.50
C SER A 26 8.45 12.51 -15.26
N ASP A 27 9.72 12.15 -15.46
CA ASP A 27 10.66 11.97 -14.35
C ASP A 27 10.82 13.26 -13.53
N SER A 28 10.72 14.44 -14.19
CA SER A 28 10.72 15.73 -13.50
C SER A 28 9.51 15.89 -12.58
N ALA A 29 8.31 15.56 -13.06
CA ALA A 29 7.09 15.69 -12.26
C ALA A 29 7.14 14.80 -11.00
N ILE A 30 7.69 13.59 -11.13
CA ILE A 30 7.88 12.69 -9.99
C ILE A 30 8.98 13.24 -9.07
N ALA A 31 10.11 13.70 -9.61
CA ALA A 31 11.19 14.29 -8.82
C ALA A 31 10.72 15.49 -7.99
N ASP A 32 9.97 16.40 -8.61
CA ASP A 32 9.41 17.59 -7.97
C ASP A 32 8.44 17.19 -6.83
N ALA A 33 7.57 16.20 -7.08
CA ALA A 33 6.64 15.68 -6.07
C ALA A 33 7.39 15.05 -4.87
N LEU A 34 8.57 14.48 -5.11
CA LEU A 34 9.43 13.92 -4.07
C LEU A 34 10.38 14.96 -3.46
N GLY A 35 10.41 16.20 -3.97
CA GLY A 35 11.31 17.26 -3.51
C GLY A 35 12.77 17.04 -3.92
N TYR A 36 13.02 16.37 -5.05
CA TYR A 36 14.34 16.26 -5.66
C TYR A 36 14.53 17.34 -6.71
N ALA A 37 15.62 18.11 -6.61
CA ALA A 37 15.98 19.12 -7.60
C ALA A 37 16.45 18.53 -8.94
N ASN A 38 16.94 17.28 -8.93
CA ASN A 38 17.48 16.62 -10.11
C ASN A 38 16.54 15.48 -10.57
N PRO A 39 15.86 15.60 -11.73
CA PRO A 39 15.00 14.56 -12.28
C PRO A 39 15.66 13.20 -12.47
N ARG A 40 16.99 13.18 -12.71
CA ARG A 40 17.78 11.96 -12.89
C ARG A 40 17.72 11.02 -11.69
N VAL A 41 17.40 11.53 -10.50
CA VAL A 41 17.17 10.69 -9.31
C VAL A 41 16.10 9.63 -9.56
N ILE A 42 15.04 9.95 -10.32
CA ILE A 42 13.96 9.01 -10.63
C ILE A 42 14.45 7.90 -11.57
N GLU A 43 15.26 8.25 -12.58
CA GLU A 43 15.92 7.27 -13.45
C GLU A 43 16.85 6.34 -12.64
N MET A 44 17.64 6.89 -11.72
CA MET A 44 18.52 6.11 -10.84
C MET A 44 17.74 5.14 -9.94
N ILE A 45 16.56 5.56 -9.46
CA ILE A 45 15.66 4.68 -8.69
C ILE A 45 15.09 3.57 -9.58
N LYS A 46 14.59 3.91 -10.78
CA LYS A 46 14.06 2.92 -11.74
C LYS A 46 15.13 1.94 -12.24
N SER A 47 16.40 2.33 -12.27
CA SER A 47 17.52 1.46 -12.67
C SER A 47 18.11 0.67 -11.49
N GLY A 48 17.72 0.97 -10.26
CA GLY A 48 18.24 0.32 -9.05
C GLY A 48 19.59 0.86 -8.58
N LEU A 49 20.13 1.89 -9.23
CA LEU A 49 21.36 2.58 -8.83
C LEU A 49 21.19 3.37 -7.54
N MET A 50 19.95 3.73 -7.20
CA MET A 50 19.60 4.41 -5.94
C MET A 50 18.36 3.77 -5.34
N LYS A 51 18.36 3.56 -4.03
CA LYS A 51 17.16 3.15 -3.29
C LYS A 51 16.33 4.39 -2.94
N LEU A 52 15.01 4.28 -3.07
CA LEU A 52 14.11 5.32 -2.60
C LEU A 52 14.14 5.35 -1.05
N PRO A 53 14.36 6.51 -0.42
CA PRO A 53 14.24 6.65 1.03
C PRO A 53 12.81 6.35 1.52
N MET A 54 12.68 5.60 2.61
CA MET A 54 11.37 5.20 3.18
C MET A 54 10.45 6.39 3.51
N ASN A 55 11.02 7.50 3.96
CA ASN A 55 10.27 8.73 4.26
C ASN A 55 9.65 9.40 3.02
N LYS A 56 10.01 8.98 1.80
CA LYS A 56 9.41 9.44 0.54
C LYS A 56 8.26 8.54 0.06
N ALA A 57 7.97 7.43 0.74
CA ALA A 57 6.94 6.47 0.31
C ALA A 57 5.58 7.14 0.09
N ALA A 58 5.12 7.95 1.04
CA ALA A 58 3.82 8.64 0.93
C ALA A 58 3.79 9.67 -0.20
N ALA A 59 4.89 10.42 -0.39
CA ALA A 59 5.00 11.40 -1.46
C ALA A 59 4.96 10.73 -2.84
N LEU A 60 5.69 9.61 -3.00
CA LEU A 60 5.64 8.81 -4.22
C LEU A 60 4.27 8.21 -4.47
N ALA A 61 3.63 7.66 -3.43
CA ALA A 61 2.28 7.10 -3.56
C ALA A 61 1.28 8.13 -4.07
N ASN A 62 1.33 9.35 -3.53
CA ASN A 62 0.50 10.46 -3.99
C ASN A 62 0.77 10.84 -5.45
N ALA A 63 2.05 10.92 -5.84
CA ALA A 63 2.43 11.22 -7.22
C ALA A 63 1.92 10.16 -8.21
N LEU A 64 2.03 8.88 -7.84
CA LEU A 64 1.64 7.75 -8.66
C LEU A 64 0.15 7.35 -8.52
N LYS A 65 -0.62 8.05 -7.69
CA LYS A 65 -2.03 7.75 -7.38
C LYS A 65 -2.26 6.30 -6.94
N VAL A 66 -1.36 5.77 -6.11
CA VAL A 66 -1.46 4.44 -5.48
C VAL A 66 -1.58 4.57 -3.97
N GLU A 67 -1.93 3.47 -3.29
CA GLU A 67 -2.02 3.47 -1.83
C GLU A 67 -0.61 3.54 -1.20
N PRO A 68 -0.37 4.41 -0.20
CA PRO A 68 0.93 4.52 0.48
C PRO A 68 1.43 3.21 1.10
N GLY A 69 0.51 2.37 1.58
CA GLY A 69 0.84 1.04 2.11
C GLY A 69 1.47 0.13 1.06
N GLU A 70 1.05 0.22 -0.20
CA GLU A 70 1.61 -0.59 -1.29
C GLU A 70 3.06 -0.18 -1.59
N VAL A 71 3.32 1.13 -1.66
CA VAL A 71 4.69 1.65 -1.86
C VAL A 71 5.59 1.23 -0.69
N MET A 72 5.13 1.41 0.55
CA MET A 72 5.89 1.01 1.74
C MET A 72 6.16 -0.49 1.78
N HIS A 73 5.14 -1.31 1.47
CA HIS A 73 5.28 -2.76 1.40
C HIS A 73 6.35 -3.15 0.38
N LEU A 74 6.35 -2.58 -0.83
CA LEU A 74 7.39 -2.87 -1.84
C LEU A 74 8.78 -2.43 -1.37
N LEU A 75 8.92 -1.25 -0.76
CA LEU A 75 10.20 -0.79 -0.24
C LEU A 75 10.75 -1.72 0.85
N LEU A 76 9.91 -2.13 1.79
CA LEU A 76 10.31 -3.04 2.87
C LEU A 76 10.61 -4.44 2.33
N THR A 77 9.82 -4.93 1.36
CA THR A 77 10.09 -6.19 0.66
C THR A 77 11.49 -6.17 0.02
N GLU A 78 11.89 -5.06 -0.58
CA GLU A 78 13.18 -4.96 -1.28
C GLU A 78 14.38 -4.73 -0.36
N THR A 79 14.19 -4.08 0.78
CA THR A 79 15.30 -3.58 1.62
C THR A 79 15.41 -4.29 2.96
N SER A 80 14.29 -4.74 3.53
CA SER A 80 14.25 -5.39 4.84
C SER A 80 13.01 -6.28 5.00
N PRO A 81 12.99 -7.47 4.35
CA PRO A 81 11.87 -8.41 4.46
C PRO A 81 11.53 -8.78 5.90
N GLY A 82 12.54 -8.96 6.76
CA GLY A 82 12.30 -9.28 8.18
C GLY A 82 11.60 -8.15 8.94
N MET A 83 11.85 -6.88 8.58
CA MET A 83 11.15 -5.75 9.16
C MET A 83 9.69 -5.69 8.67
N LEU A 84 9.44 -6.01 7.39
CA LEU A 84 8.09 -6.16 6.88
C LEU A 84 7.32 -7.21 7.69
N THR A 85 7.89 -8.40 7.85
CA THR A 85 7.28 -9.49 8.63
C THR A 85 6.98 -9.06 10.05
N ALA A 86 7.95 -8.45 10.75
CA ALA A 86 7.75 -8.00 12.12
C ALA A 86 6.63 -6.95 12.24
N ILE A 87 6.55 -6.02 11.28
CA ILE A 87 5.48 -5.01 11.25
C ILE A 87 4.13 -5.69 11.03
N GLU A 88 4.03 -6.60 10.06
CA GLU A 88 2.76 -7.27 9.75
C GLU A 88 2.28 -8.20 10.86
N GLU A 89 3.20 -8.87 11.57
CA GLU A 89 2.87 -9.67 12.76
C GLU A 89 2.38 -8.81 13.93
N CYS A 90 3.02 -7.66 14.17
CA CYS A 90 2.68 -6.81 15.32
C CYS A 90 1.46 -5.91 15.06
N MET A 91 1.30 -5.43 13.82
CA MET A 91 0.37 -4.35 13.48
C MET A 91 -0.72 -4.77 12.49
N GLY A 92 -0.61 -5.96 11.90
CA GLY A 92 -1.46 -6.44 10.83
C GLY A 92 -0.97 -6.04 9.43
N PRO A 93 -1.65 -6.51 8.37
CA PRO A 93 -1.21 -6.34 6.99
C PRO A 93 -1.17 -4.86 6.57
N LEU A 94 -0.08 -4.46 5.90
CA LEU A 94 0.09 -3.08 5.43
C LEU A 94 -0.81 -2.72 4.23
N CYS A 95 -1.22 -3.74 3.47
CA CYS A 95 -1.94 -3.59 2.20
C CYS A 95 -3.36 -4.13 2.29
N LEU A 96 -4.26 -3.32 2.85
CA LEU A 96 -5.71 -3.58 2.83
C LEU A 96 -6.33 -3.06 1.54
N SER A 97 -7.10 -3.90 0.86
CA SER A 97 -7.94 -3.49 -0.26
C SER A 97 -8.98 -2.45 0.18
N PRO A 98 -9.52 -1.63 -0.73
CA PRO A 98 -10.61 -0.71 -0.40
C PRO A 98 -11.84 -1.39 0.22
N GLY A 99 -12.10 -2.65 -0.15
CA GLY A 99 -13.18 -3.45 0.44
C GLY A 99 -12.91 -3.80 1.90
N GLU A 100 -11.73 -4.33 2.20
CA GLU A 100 -11.31 -4.67 3.57
C GLU A 100 -11.27 -3.43 4.47
N ARG A 101 -10.74 -2.30 3.95
CA ARG A 101 -10.73 -1.04 4.68
C ARG A 101 -12.13 -0.56 5.03
N ARG A 102 -13.08 -0.63 4.09
CA ARG A 102 -14.49 -0.28 4.35
C ARG A 102 -15.11 -1.20 5.39
N LEU A 103 -14.85 -2.51 5.32
CA LEU A 103 -15.34 -3.47 6.29
C LEU A 103 -14.79 -3.18 7.69
N LEU A 104 -13.48 -2.98 7.83
CA LEU A 104 -12.83 -2.64 9.10
C LEU A 104 -13.33 -1.31 9.68
N MET A 105 -13.55 -0.28 8.84
CA MET A 105 -14.10 0.99 9.31
C MET A 105 -15.55 0.86 9.75
N ALA A 106 -16.38 0.11 9.01
CA ALA A 106 -17.77 -0.16 9.42
C ALA A 106 -17.82 -0.91 10.75
N LEU A 107 -16.95 -1.90 10.93
CA LEU A 107 -16.78 -2.66 12.16
C LEU A 107 -16.42 -1.76 13.34
N ARG A 108 -15.36 -0.96 13.21
CA ARG A 108 -14.91 -0.04 14.27
C ARG A 108 -15.98 0.97 14.65
N LYS A 109 -16.73 1.47 13.65
CA LYS A 109 -17.82 2.42 13.86
C LYS A 109 -19.00 1.78 14.59
N SER A 110 -19.40 0.56 14.22
CA SER A 110 -20.55 -0.13 14.84
C SER A 110 -20.23 -0.67 16.23
N SER A 111 -19.00 -1.12 16.47
CA SER A 111 -18.57 -1.59 17.78
C SER A 111 -18.29 -0.45 18.76
N GLY A 112 -18.06 0.77 18.27
CA GLY A 112 -17.60 1.88 19.09
C GLY A 112 -16.19 1.65 19.64
N GLY A 113 -15.37 0.89 18.91
CA GLY A 113 -14.01 0.50 19.33
C GLY A 113 -13.97 -0.65 20.35
N ARG A 114 -15.12 -1.22 20.73
CA ARG A 114 -15.17 -2.42 21.55
C ARG A 114 -14.67 -3.64 20.79
N GLU A 115 -14.22 -4.64 21.56
CA GLU A 115 -13.85 -5.93 21.03
C GLU A 115 -15.03 -6.55 20.28
N SER A 116 -14.74 -7.06 19.09
CA SER A 116 -15.74 -7.56 18.16
C SER A 116 -15.17 -8.77 17.44
N ALA A 117 -15.87 -9.90 17.52
CA ALA A 117 -15.47 -11.14 16.87
C ALA A 117 -16.37 -11.41 15.65
N PRO A 118 -15.80 -11.70 14.47
CA PRO A 118 -16.58 -12.16 13.34
C PRO A 118 -17.11 -13.56 13.59
N ILE A 119 -18.40 -13.79 13.30
CA ILE A 119 -18.97 -15.14 13.22
C ILE A 119 -19.24 -15.45 11.76
N PHE A 120 -18.69 -16.59 11.30
CA PHE A 120 -18.95 -17.13 9.97
C PHE A 120 -20.14 -18.08 10.04
N PHE A 121 -21.12 -17.89 9.15
CA PHE A 121 -22.19 -18.85 8.93
C PHE A 121 -21.83 -19.71 7.73
N ASP A 122 -21.74 -21.02 7.93
CA ASP A 122 -21.45 -21.95 6.84
C ASP A 122 -22.43 -21.74 5.67
N GLY A 123 -21.88 -21.55 4.47
CA GLY A 123 -22.64 -21.42 3.22
C GLY A 123 -23.07 -20.01 2.82
N ALA A 124 -22.80 -18.96 3.60
CA ALA A 124 -23.09 -17.57 3.22
C ALA A 124 -21.86 -16.65 3.36
N PRO A 125 -21.62 -15.72 2.42
CA PRO A 125 -20.56 -14.72 2.53
C PRO A 125 -20.93 -13.59 3.53
N ILE A 126 -21.68 -13.92 4.58
CA ILE A 126 -22.21 -12.96 5.55
C ILE A 126 -21.34 -13.04 6.81
N VAL A 127 -20.73 -11.91 7.16
CA VAL A 127 -20.04 -11.73 8.44
C VAL A 127 -21.01 -11.02 9.39
N ALA A 128 -21.44 -11.70 10.46
CA ALA A 128 -22.11 -11.03 11.56
C ALA A 128 -21.07 -10.57 12.59
N VAL A 129 -21.29 -9.38 13.14
CA VAL A 129 -20.45 -8.80 14.19
C VAL A 129 -21.26 -8.81 15.48
N ILE A 130 -20.81 -9.56 16.47
CA ILE A 130 -21.31 -9.43 17.84
C ILE A 130 -20.43 -8.42 18.56
N VAL A 131 -21.07 -7.41 19.14
CA VAL A 131 -20.39 -6.42 19.96
C VAL A 131 -20.63 -6.80 21.42
N GLY A 132 -19.55 -7.11 22.14
CA GLY A 132 -19.62 -7.37 23.58
C GLY A 132 -20.18 -6.16 24.33
N SER A 133 -21.07 -6.41 25.30
CA SER A 133 -21.55 -5.43 26.27
C SER A 133 -20.43 -5.03 27.23
#